data_AF-A0A1V5B3I6-F1
#
_entry.id   AF-A0A1V5B3I6-F1
#
_cell.length_a   1.000
_cell.length_b   1.000
_cell.length_c   1.000
_cell.angle_alpha   90.00
_cell.angle_beta   90.00
_cell.angle_gamma   90.00
#
_symmetry.space_group_name_H-M   'P 1'
#
loop_
_entity.id
_entity.type
_entity.pdbx_description
1 polymer ?
#
loop_
_entity_poly.entity_id
_entity_poly.type
_entity_poly.pdbx_seq_one_letter_code
_entity_poly.pdbx_strand_id
1 'polypeptide(L)'
;MAGTLDEYKRLFREAHVEDQRKLLRLHIMIYLVINAIWVILNFEYNQPVIYWVLLYPIVGWGLLLVVHWWFYVRNAEGLCKLREAKIEAELH
;
A
#
# COMPACT_ATOMS: atom_id res chain seq x y z
N MET A 1 27.04 -13.04 19.15
CA MET A 1 25.79 -12.58 19.79
C MET A 1 25.28 -11.28 19.18
N ALA A 2 26.08 -10.21 19.05
CA ALA A 2 25.66 -8.99 18.35
C ALA A 2 25.41 -9.22 16.84
N GLY A 3 26.32 -9.91 16.15
CA GLY A 3 26.18 -10.19 14.71
C GLY A 3 24.94 -11.01 14.33
N THR A 4 24.48 -11.92 15.21
CA THR A 4 23.27 -12.73 14.97
C THR A 4 21.99 -11.91 15.12
N LEU A 5 21.96 -10.92 16.03
CA LEU A 5 20.79 -10.07 16.24
C LEU A 5 20.66 -9.01 15.14
N ASP A 6 21.77 -8.41 14.72
CA ASP A 6 21.77 -7.43 13.64
C ASP A 6 21.38 -8.06 12.30
N GLU A 7 21.84 -9.29 12.05
CA GLU A 7 21.42 -10.07 10.89
C GLU A 7 19.93 -10.43 10.94
N TYR A 8 19.42 -10.84 12.11
CA TYR A 8 17.99 -11.06 12.31
C TYR A 8 17.17 -9.79 12.01
N LYS A 9 17.55 -8.63 12.56
CA LYS A 9 16.86 -7.36 12.30
C LYS A 9 16.87 -6.99 10.83
N ARG A 10 18.00 -7.20 10.13
CA ARG A 10 18.08 -6.98 8.67
C ARG A 10 17.09 -7.87 7.93
N LEU A 11 17.10 -9.18 8.17
CA LEU A 11 16.21 -10.13 7.51
C LEU A 11 14.74 -9.86 7.82
N PHE A 12 14.42 -9.47 9.07
CA PHE A 12 13.08 -9.09 9.47
C PHE A 12 12.58 -7.86 8.70
N ARG A 13 13.41 -6.83 8.56
CA ARG A 13 13.09 -5.62 7.77
C ARG A 13 12.85 -5.95 6.30
N GLU A 14 13.71 -6.79 5.70
CA GLU A 14 13.56 -7.24 4.32
C GLU A 14 12.24 -8.00 4.11
N ALA A 15 11.93 -8.95 4.99
CA ALA A 15 10.67 -9.69 4.97
C ALA A 15 9.45 -8.76 5.10
N HIS A 16 9.51 -7.78 6.01
CA HIS A 16 8.44 -6.81 6.18
C HIS A 16 8.19 -5.97 4.91
N VAL A 17 9.25 -5.49 4.26
CA VAL A 17 9.15 -4.77 2.98
C VAL A 17 8.51 -5.65 1.92
N GLU A 18 8.86 -6.94 1.85
CA GLU A 18 8.27 -7.88 0.91
C GLU A 18 6.76 -8.08 1.15
N ASP A 19 6.34 -8.18 2.41
CA ASP A 19 4.93 -8.30 2.77
C ASP A 19 4.14 -7.05 2.41
N GLN A 20 4.70 -5.85 2.62
CA GLN A 20 4.07 -4.61 2.17
C GLN A 20 3.94 -4.54 0.64
N ARG A 21 4.93 -5.08 -0.11
CA ARG A 21 4.82 -5.21 -1.58
C ARG A 21 3.71 -6.17 -1.99
N LYS A 22 3.54 -7.30 -1.30
CA LYS A 22 2.42 -8.24 -1.52
C LYS A 22 1.07 -7.56 -1.28
N LEU A 23 0.94 -6.82 -0.18
CA LEU A 23 -0.27 -6.06 0.13
C LEU A 23 -0.56 -4.98 -0.92
N LEU A 24 0.45 -4.25 -1.40
CA LEU A 24 0.26 -3.27 -2.47
C LEU A 24 -0.26 -3.92 -3.76
N ARG A 25 0.27 -5.10 -4.14
CA ARG A 25 -0.25 -5.86 -5.29
C ARG A 25 -1.73 -6.22 -5.12
N LEU A 26 -2.14 -6.62 -3.92
CA LEU A 26 -3.54 -6.88 -3.62
C LEU A 26 -4.42 -5.63 -3.80
N HIS A 27 -3.97 -4.47 -3.30
CA HIS A 27 -4.70 -3.21 -3.49
C HIS A 27 -4.83 -2.84 -4.97
N ILE A 28 -3.77 -3.03 -5.77
CA ILE A 28 -3.81 -2.80 -7.21
C ILE A 28 -4.83 -3.74 -7.88
N MET A 29 -4.84 -5.02 -7.54
CA MET A 29 -5.81 -5.98 -8.09
C MET A 29 -7.25 -5.59 -7.75
N ILE A 30 -7.53 -5.25 -6.49
CA ILE A 30 -8.85 -4.80 -6.04
C ILE A 30 -9.24 -3.52 -6.77
N TYR A 31 -8.34 -2.56 -6.88
CA TYR A 31 -8.57 -1.32 -7.62
C TYR A 31 -8.97 -1.58 -9.08
N LEU A 32 -8.26 -2.47 -9.79
CA LEU A 32 -8.59 -2.79 -11.17
C LEU A 32 -9.98 -3.44 -11.29
N VAL A 33 -10.29 -4.41 -10.41
CA VAL A 33 -11.59 -5.11 -10.43
C VAL A 33 -12.74 -4.15 -10.13
N ILE A 34 -12.64 -3.35 -9.07
CA ILE A 34 -13.70 -2.41 -8.69
C ILE A 34 -13.90 -1.35 -9.78
N ASN A 35 -12.82 -0.80 -10.36
CA ASN A 35 -12.96 0.19 -11.43
C ASN A 35 -13.53 -0.41 -12.72
N ALA A 36 -13.20 -1.66 -13.06
CA ALA A 36 -13.81 -2.33 -14.20
C ALA A 36 -15.34 -2.47 -14.03
N ILE A 37 -15.78 -2.93 -12.85
CA ILE A 37 -17.20 -3.03 -12.51
C ILE A 37 -17.86 -1.63 -12.55
N TRP A 38 -17.21 -0.62 -11.99
CA TRP A 38 -17.71 0.76 -12.00
C TRP A 38 -17.95 1.29 -13.41
N VAL A 39 -17.01 1.05 -14.34
CA VAL A 39 -17.15 1.47 -15.73
C VAL A 39 -18.30 0.75 -16.43
N ILE A 40 -18.44 -0.57 -16.23
CA ILE A 40 -19.54 -1.36 -16.82
C ILE A 40 -20.90 -0.82 -16.35
N LEU A 41 -21.07 -0.62 -15.04
CA LEU A 41 -22.32 -0.10 -14.48
C LEU A 41 -22.64 1.31 -14.99
N ASN A 42 -21.63 2.18 -15.12
CA ASN A 42 -21.88 3.52 -15.65
C ASN A 42 -22.26 3.52 -17.13
N PHE A 43 -21.77 2.55 -17.91
CA PHE A 43 -22.14 2.41 -19.31
C PHE A 43 -23.57 1.89 -19.48
N GLU A 44 -24.01 0.96 -18.62
CA GLU A 44 -25.34 0.35 -18.71
C GLU A 44 -26.47 1.22 -18.13
N TYR A 45 -26.23 1.94 -17.03
CA TYR A 45 -27.30 2.53 -16.23
C TYR A 45 -27.39 4.07 -16.27
N ASN A 46 -26.38 4.79 -16.78
CA ASN A 46 -26.37 6.26 -16.80
C ASN A 46 -26.53 6.82 -18.23
N GLN A 47 -27.64 7.50 -18.49
CA GLN A 47 -27.86 8.35 -19.67
C GLN A 47 -28.40 9.72 -19.19
N PRO A 48 -27.74 10.86 -19.46
CA PRO A 48 -26.42 11.03 -20.10
C PRO A 48 -25.26 10.82 -19.13
N VAL A 49 -24.23 10.05 -19.53
CA VAL A 49 -23.00 9.85 -18.74
C VAL A 49 -22.28 11.17 -18.57
N ILE A 50 -22.27 11.70 -17.35
CA ILE A 50 -21.38 12.79 -16.98
C ILE A 50 -19.97 12.19 -16.86
N TYR A 51 -19.10 12.45 -17.84
CA TYR A 51 -17.72 11.94 -17.89
C TYR A 51 -16.93 12.14 -16.59
N TRP A 52 -17.21 13.22 -15.84
CA TRP A 52 -16.59 13.49 -14.54
C TRP A 52 -16.89 12.41 -13.49
N VAL A 53 -18.10 11.84 -13.49
CA VAL A 53 -18.50 10.77 -12.54
C VAL A 53 -17.76 9.47 -12.83
N LEU A 54 -17.41 9.24 -14.10
CA LEU A 54 -16.62 8.08 -14.52
C LEU A 54 -15.15 8.23 -14.07
N LEU A 55 -14.56 9.41 -14.26
CA LEU A 55 -13.13 9.65 -14.02
C LEU A 55 -12.79 9.91 -12.55
N TYR A 56 -13.70 10.52 -11.78
CA TYR A 56 -13.46 10.88 -10.39
C TYR A 56 -13.00 9.70 -9.51
N PRO A 57 -13.71 8.56 -9.45
CA PRO A 57 -13.29 7.43 -8.61
C PRO A 57 -12.01 6.77 -9.11
N ILE A 58 -11.79 6.70 -10.42
CA ILE A 58 -10.56 6.17 -11.01
C ILE A 58 -9.36 7.01 -10.54
N VAL A 59 -9.41 8.33 -10.73
CA VAL A 59 -8.31 9.23 -10.38
C VAL A 59 -8.15 9.31 -8.85
N GLY A 60 -9.25 9.47 -8.12
CA GLY A 60 -9.24 9.61 -6.66
C GLY A 60 -8.71 8.36 -5.96
N TRP A 61 -9.21 7.17 -6.32
CA TRP A 61 -8.72 5.92 -5.75
C TRP A 61 -7.33 5.54 -6.26
N GLY A 62 -6.99 5.93 -7.48
CA GLY A 62 -5.63 5.78 -8.02
C GLY A 62 -4.60 6.54 -7.18
N LEU A 63 -4.96 7.74 -6.71
CA LEU A 63 -4.12 8.52 -5.79
C LEU A 63 -3.89 7.79 -4.45
N LEU A 64 -4.89 7.07 -3.94
CA LEU A 64 -4.73 6.26 -2.73
C LEU A 64 -3.73 5.11 -2.89
N LEU A 65 -3.61 4.52 -4.09
CA LEU A 65 -2.56 3.53 -4.36
C LEU A 65 -1.15 4.16 -4.27
N VAL A 66 -0.99 5.38 -4.78
CA VAL A 66 0.28 6.12 -4.70
C VAL A 66 0.63 6.43 -3.24
N VAL A 67 -0.35 6.90 -2.46
CA VAL A 67 -0.20 7.12 -1.02
C VAL A 67 0.22 5.82 -0.32
N HIS A 68 -0.44 4.69 -0.61
CA HIS A 68 -0.09 3.40 -0.04
C HIS A 68 1.35 2.97 -0.37
N TRP A 69 1.76 3.11 -1.63
CA TRP A 69 3.12 2.80 -2.04
C TRP A 69 4.15 3.68 -1.29
N TRP A 70 3.90 4.98 -1.21
CA TRP A 70 4.82 5.92 -0.57
C TRP A 70 4.99 5.64 0.92
N PHE A 71 3.88 5.48 1.65
CA PHE A 71 3.93 5.30 3.10
C PHE A 71 4.34 3.89 3.52
N TYR A 72 3.84 2.86 2.86
CA TYR A 72 3.97 1.49 3.37
C TYR A 72 5.01 0.66 2.62
N VAL A 73 5.31 0.96 1.35
CA VAL A 73 6.34 0.20 0.61
C VAL A 73 7.67 0.93 0.61
N ARG A 74 7.68 2.20 0.20
CA ARG A 74 8.91 3.00 0.13
C ARG A 74 9.49 3.27 1.52
N ASN A 75 8.65 3.53 2.51
CA ASN A 75 9.06 3.83 3.87
C ASN A 75 9.00 2.63 4.84
N ALA A 76 8.68 1.41 4.38
CA ALA A 76 8.53 0.23 5.25
C ALA A 76 9.75 -0.02 6.14
N GLU A 77 10.96 0.03 5.57
CA GLU A 77 12.19 -0.18 6.34
C GLU A 77 12.36 0.89 7.42
N GLY A 78 12.06 2.15 7.09
CA GLY A 78 12.12 3.27 8.04
C GLY A 78 11.12 3.10 9.18
N LEU A 79 9.91 2.61 8.89
CA LEU A 79 8.90 2.31 9.90
C LEU A 79 9.35 1.18 10.83
N CYS A 80 10.03 0.15 10.31
CA CYS A 80 10.63 -0.89 11.15
C CYS A 80 11.71 -0.31 12.06
N LYS A 81 12.66 0.47 11.54
CA LYS A 81 13.71 1.11 12.34
C LYS A 81 13.14 2.01 13.44
N LEU A 82 12.05 2.73 13.15
CA LEU A 82 11.39 3.60 14.11
C LEU A 82 10.73 2.79 15.25
N ARG A 83 10.16 1.61 14.93
CA ARG A 83 9.62 0.68 15.93
C ARG A 83 10.73 0.02 16.76
N GLU A 84 11.82 -0.39 16.13
CA GLU A 84 12.99 -0.94 16.81
C GLU A 84 13.55 0.07 17.82
N ALA A 85 13.76 1.32 17.42
CA ALA A 85 14.25 2.39 18.29
C ALA A 85 13.30 2.66 19.47
N LYS A 86 11.98 2.60 19.24
CA LYS A 86 10.99 2.75 20.32
C LYS A 86 11.09 1.61 21.34
N ILE A 87 11.18 0.37 20.88
CA ILE A 87 11.29 -0.80 21.77
C ILE A 87 12.61 -0.77 22.54
N GLU A 88 13.71 -0.44 21.88
CA GLU A 88 15.02 -0.30 22.54
C GLU A 88 14.99 0.77 23.64
N ALA A 89 14.33 1.91 23.39
CA ALA A 89 14.15 2.95 24.40
C ALA A 89 13.29 2.51 25.61
N GLU A 90 12.39 1.55 25.45
CA GLU A 90 11.59 0.99 26.55
C GLU A 90 12.34 -0.10 27.35
N LEU A 91 13.42 -0.65 26.80
CA LEU A 91 14.25 -1.69 27.43
C LEU A 91 15.44 -1.12 28.23
N HIS A 92 15.70 0.19 28.10
CA HIS A 92 16.74 0.93 28.82
C HIS A 92 16.16 1.73 29.99
#